data_AF-A0A0J1DGU0-F1
#
_entry.id   AF-A0A0J1DGU0-F1
#
_cell.length_a   1.000
_cell.length_b   1.000
_cell.length_c   1.000
_cell.angle_alpha   90.00
_cell.angle_beta   90.00
_cell.angle_gamma   90.00
#
_symmetry.space_group_name_H-M   'P 1'
#
loop_
_entity.id
_entity.type
_entity.pdbx_description
1 polymer ?
#
loop_
_entity_poly.entity_id
_entity_poly.type
_entity_poly.pdbx_seq_one_letter_code
_entity_poly.pdbx_strand_id
1 'polypeptide(L)'
;MDGPAVAGTEEALQVAAEAAEASIARLYGEPLLRLPNDLYIPPDALEVFLDAFEGPLDLLLYLIRKQNFNILDIPMAQVTLQYLEYVEQIRKHNLELAAEYLLMAAMLIEIKSRMLLPKRQDELIEDVGDPRAELVRRLLEYEQIKAAAQRLGALPQHERDFQRPSLPVEQGLAPVWPHVDPHDLQRAWMDVLRRAKLTQHHRIGREELSVREHMSAILRT
;
A
#
# COMPACT_ATOMS: atom_id res chain seq x y z
N MET A 1 -46.06 17.74 63.77
CA MET A 1 -44.75 17.45 64.37
C MET A 1 -44.82 15.99 64.79
N ASP A 2 -44.26 14.99 64.11
CA ASP A 2 -43.25 14.94 63.06
C ASP A 2 -43.38 13.59 62.32
N GLY A 3 -43.08 13.58 61.02
CA GLY A 3 -43.11 12.37 60.18
C GLY A 3 -41.79 11.57 60.24
N PRO A 4 -41.81 10.24 60.07
CA PRO A 4 -40.60 9.45 59.92
C PRO A 4 -40.39 9.11 58.43
N ALA A 5 -39.59 9.90 57.71
CA ALA A 5 -39.38 9.68 56.27
C ALA A 5 -37.96 10.00 55.76
N VAL A 6 -36.92 9.93 56.61
CA VAL A 6 -35.56 10.38 56.19
C VAL A 6 -34.49 9.28 56.17
N ALA A 7 -34.70 8.13 56.82
CA ALA A 7 -33.67 7.11 56.96
C ALA A 7 -33.32 6.35 55.66
N GLY A 8 -34.26 6.19 54.71
CA GLY A 8 -34.02 5.44 53.46
C GLY A 8 -33.26 6.21 52.39
N THR A 9 -33.22 7.53 52.48
CA THR A 9 -32.53 8.40 51.50
C THR A 9 -31.03 8.44 51.74
N GLU A 10 -30.57 8.42 53.00
CA GLU A 10 -29.14 8.50 53.33
C GLU A 10 -28.40 7.20 52.96
N GLU A 11 -28.98 6.02 53.20
CA GLU A 11 -28.40 4.74 52.78
C GLU A 11 -28.34 4.59 51.25
N ALA A 12 -29.36 5.06 50.52
CA ALA A 12 -29.37 5.03 49.05
C ALA A 12 -28.32 5.98 48.44
N LEU A 13 -28.11 7.15 49.06
CA LEU A 13 -27.07 8.10 48.67
C LEU A 13 -25.66 7.56 48.94
N GLN A 14 -25.48 6.79 50.02
CA GLN A 14 -24.19 6.21 50.40
C GLN A 14 -23.78 5.04 49.50
N VAL A 15 -24.73 4.17 49.12
CA VAL A 15 -24.49 3.08 48.16
C VAL A 15 -24.20 3.62 46.75
N ALA A 16 -24.86 4.72 46.34
CA ALA A 16 -24.59 5.37 45.07
C ALA A 16 -23.21 6.06 45.03
N ALA A 17 -22.73 6.58 46.16
CA ALA A 17 -21.41 7.18 46.28
C ALA A 17 -20.28 6.13 46.23
N GLU A 18 -20.43 5.01 46.93
CA GLU A 18 -19.45 3.89 46.87
C GLU A 18 -19.41 3.25 45.47
N ALA A 19 -20.56 3.09 44.81
CA ALA A 19 -20.63 2.61 43.43
C ALA A 19 -20.01 3.59 42.42
N ALA A 20 -20.01 4.89 42.71
CA ALA A 20 -19.37 5.91 41.89
C ALA A 20 -17.83 5.90 42.04
N GLU A 21 -17.31 5.70 43.25
CA GLU A 21 -15.85 5.59 43.48
C GLU A 21 -15.26 4.29 42.90
N ALA A 22 -16.04 3.21 42.84
CA ALA A 22 -15.64 1.94 42.23
C ALA A 22 -15.89 1.86 40.71
N SER A 23 -16.55 2.87 40.11
CA SER A 23 -16.86 2.88 38.68
C SER A 23 -15.72 3.46 37.84
N ILE A 24 -15.32 2.75 36.79
CA ILE A 24 -14.24 3.19 35.88
C ILE A 24 -14.77 4.23 34.88
N ALA A 25 -16.07 4.17 34.56
CA ALA A 25 -16.78 5.11 33.70
C ALA A 25 -18.30 5.08 33.97
N ARG A 26 -19.05 6.04 33.42
CA ARG A 26 -20.53 6.03 33.39
C ARG A 26 -21.00 6.00 31.94
N LEU A 27 -21.88 5.06 31.58
CA LEU A 27 -22.49 4.96 30.25
C LEU A 27 -24.01 5.09 30.40
N TYR A 28 -24.63 6.08 29.73
CA TYR A 28 -26.06 6.42 29.87
C TYR A 28 -26.57 6.60 31.31
N GLY A 29 -25.70 6.96 32.25
CA GLY A 29 -26.06 7.20 33.65
C GLY A 29 -25.91 5.98 34.57
N GLU A 30 -25.58 4.80 34.03
CA GLU A 30 -25.28 3.61 34.83
C GLU A 30 -23.76 3.49 35.12
N PRO A 31 -23.35 3.17 36.36
CA PRO A 31 -21.94 3.01 36.72
C PRO A 31 -21.36 1.70 36.18
N LEU A 32 -20.29 1.80 35.38
CA LEU A 32 -19.55 0.64 34.87
C LEU A 32 -18.45 0.22 35.86
N LEU A 33 -18.71 -0.89 36.56
CA LEU A 33 -17.83 -1.47 37.59
C LEU A 33 -16.75 -2.40 37.01
N ARG A 34 -16.85 -2.77 35.73
CA ARG A 34 -15.85 -3.55 34.98
C ARG A 34 -15.78 -3.04 33.54
N LEU A 35 -14.58 -2.89 32.98
CA LEU A 35 -14.44 -2.78 31.53
C LEU A 35 -14.90 -4.11 30.92
N PRO A 36 -15.87 -4.11 29.98
CA PRO A 36 -16.10 -5.26 29.14
C PRO A 36 -14.83 -5.53 28.33
N ASN A 37 -14.42 -6.79 28.20
CA ASN A 37 -13.27 -7.16 27.36
C ASN A 37 -13.50 -6.90 25.87
N ASP A 38 -14.74 -6.56 25.50
CA ASP A 38 -15.16 -6.22 24.15
C ASP A 38 -15.58 -4.76 24.09
N LEU A 39 -15.13 -4.06 23.06
CA LEU A 39 -15.63 -2.73 22.71
C LEU A 39 -17.13 -2.88 22.36
N TYR A 40 -18.01 -2.51 23.29
CA TYR A 40 -19.46 -2.51 23.06
C TYR A 40 -19.78 -1.50 21.94
N ILE A 41 -20.19 -2.00 20.77
CA ILE A 41 -20.72 -1.19 19.69
C ILE A 41 -22.26 -1.32 19.75
N PRO A 42 -22.98 -0.28 20.19
CA PRO A 42 -24.44 -0.30 20.24
C PRO A 42 -25.04 -0.56 18.85
N PRO A 43 -26.23 -1.16 18.76
CA PRO A 43 -26.90 -1.45 17.49
C PRO A 43 -27.10 -0.19 16.62
N ASP A 44 -27.27 0.98 17.25
CA ASP A 44 -27.42 2.25 16.54
C ASP A 44 -26.09 2.78 15.96
N ALA A 45 -24.95 2.37 16.52
CA ALA A 45 -23.63 2.65 15.94
C ALA A 45 -23.30 1.69 14.78
N LEU A 46 -24.11 0.65 14.57
CA LEU A 46 -24.00 -0.32 13.47
C LEU A 46 -24.62 0.22 12.17
N GLU A 47 -25.55 1.19 12.23
CA GLU A 47 -26.13 1.87 11.06
C GLU A 47 -25.08 2.62 10.22
N VAL A 48 -23.97 3.05 10.84
CA VAL A 48 -22.89 3.81 10.16
C VAL A 48 -21.80 2.89 9.57
N PHE A 49 -21.84 1.58 9.84
CA PHE A 49 -20.78 0.63 9.43
C PHE A 49 -21.13 -0.29 8.26
N LEU A 50 -22.38 -0.28 7.76
CA LEU A 50 -22.76 -1.17 6.66
C LEU A 50 -22.36 -0.65 5.27
N ASP A 51 -22.10 0.66 5.12
CA ASP A 51 -21.38 1.23 3.97
C ASP A 51 -19.85 1.03 4.07
N ALA A 52 -19.33 0.51 5.20
CA ALA A 52 -17.90 0.36 5.45
C ALA A 52 -17.34 -1.04 5.07
N PHE A 53 -18.20 -2.01 4.75
CA PHE A 53 -17.75 -3.34 4.32
C PHE A 53 -17.57 -3.39 2.81
N GLU A 54 -16.40 -3.85 2.38
CA GLU A 54 -16.04 -4.01 0.96
C GLU A 54 -16.60 -5.32 0.35
N GLY A 55 -17.72 -5.83 0.87
CA GLY A 55 -18.44 -7.00 0.35
C GLY A 55 -18.70 -8.13 1.36
N PRO A 56 -19.32 -9.24 0.90
CA PRO A 56 -19.84 -10.30 1.77
C PRO A 56 -18.76 -11.15 2.45
N LEU A 57 -17.58 -11.30 1.82
CA LEU A 57 -16.45 -12.01 2.42
C LEU A 57 -15.86 -11.23 3.60
N ASP A 58 -15.87 -9.91 3.52
CA ASP A 58 -15.35 -9.06 4.59
C ASP A 58 -16.24 -9.10 5.83
N LEU A 59 -17.56 -9.05 5.61
CA LEU A 59 -18.54 -9.24 6.67
C LEU A 59 -18.35 -10.61 7.35
N LEU A 60 -18.11 -11.68 6.59
CA LEU A 60 -17.84 -13.00 7.16
C LEU A 60 -16.54 -13.03 7.98
N LEU A 61 -15.44 -12.46 7.47
CA LEU A 61 -14.20 -12.36 8.23
C LEU A 61 -14.39 -11.59 9.54
N TYR A 62 -15.16 -10.50 9.51
CA TYR A 62 -15.51 -9.74 10.69
C TYR A 62 -16.28 -10.59 11.72
N LEU A 63 -17.32 -11.31 11.29
CA LEU A 63 -18.12 -12.18 12.16
C LEU A 63 -17.28 -13.31 12.78
N ILE A 64 -16.39 -13.94 11.99
CA ILE A 64 -15.48 -15.00 12.44
C ILE A 64 -14.52 -14.46 13.51
N ARG A 65 -13.91 -13.30 13.27
CA ARG A 65 -12.99 -12.67 14.23
C ARG A 65 -13.69 -12.23 15.50
N LYS A 66 -14.89 -11.63 15.38
CA LYS A 66 -15.68 -11.18 16.53
C LYS A 66 -16.02 -12.32 17.50
N GLN A 67 -16.26 -13.51 16.97
CA GLN A 67 -16.58 -14.69 17.77
C GLN A 67 -15.35 -15.55 18.13
N ASN A 68 -14.15 -15.10 17.77
CA ASN A 68 -12.90 -15.84 17.94
C ASN A 68 -12.96 -17.26 17.32
N PHE A 69 -13.67 -17.42 16.20
CA PHE A 69 -13.71 -18.70 15.50
C PHE A 69 -12.43 -18.94 14.70
N ASN A 70 -12.04 -20.21 14.61
CA ASN A 70 -10.97 -20.61 13.72
C ASN A 70 -11.47 -20.59 12.26
N ILE A 71 -10.77 -19.87 11.38
CA ILE A 71 -11.09 -19.82 9.94
C ILE A 71 -11.07 -21.22 9.29
N LEU A 72 -10.25 -22.15 9.81
CA LEU A 72 -10.18 -23.52 9.30
C LEU A 72 -11.33 -24.40 9.79
N ASP A 73 -11.98 -24.04 10.90
CA ASP A 73 -13.06 -24.81 11.50
C ASP A 73 -14.23 -23.89 11.90
N ILE A 74 -14.93 -23.43 10.87
CA ILE A 74 -16.02 -22.47 11.04
C ILE A 74 -17.30 -23.21 11.47
N PRO A 75 -17.94 -22.81 12.59
CA PRO A 75 -19.25 -23.32 12.97
C PRO A 75 -20.34 -22.72 12.07
N MET A 76 -20.59 -23.38 10.93
CA MET A 76 -21.52 -22.91 9.89
C MET A 76 -22.91 -22.57 10.43
N ALA A 77 -23.43 -23.35 11.39
CA ALA A 77 -24.76 -23.09 11.94
C ALA A 77 -24.88 -21.71 12.60
N GLN A 78 -23.86 -21.29 13.36
CA GLN A 78 -23.84 -20.04 14.11
C GLN A 78 -23.48 -18.85 13.20
N VAL A 79 -22.51 -19.04 12.30
CA VAL A 79 -22.09 -17.98 11.37
C VAL A 79 -23.19 -17.67 10.36
N THR A 80 -23.86 -18.67 9.79
CA THR A 80 -24.97 -18.44 8.85
C THR A 80 -26.12 -17.70 9.52
N LEU A 81 -26.46 -18.02 10.78
CA LEU A 81 -27.54 -17.34 11.50
C LEU A 81 -27.22 -15.86 11.72
N GLN A 82 -26.01 -15.55 12.18
CA GLN A 82 -25.55 -14.16 12.34
C GLN A 82 -25.51 -13.43 11.01
N TYR A 83 -24.95 -14.05 9.96
CA TYR A 83 -24.89 -13.44 8.64
C TYR A 83 -26.29 -13.05 8.13
N LEU A 84 -27.27 -13.95 8.25
CA LEU A 84 -28.66 -13.66 7.86
C LEU A 84 -29.28 -12.52 8.66
N GLU A 85 -29.03 -12.45 9.97
CA GLU A 85 -29.50 -11.35 10.81
C GLU A 85 -28.97 -9.99 10.31
N TYR A 86 -27.69 -9.92 9.95
CA TYR A 86 -27.08 -8.70 9.40
C TYR A 86 -27.64 -8.36 8.02
N VAL A 87 -27.81 -9.34 7.13
CA VAL A 87 -28.40 -9.10 5.80
C VAL A 87 -29.84 -8.60 5.89
N GLU A 88 -30.62 -9.11 6.84
CA GLU A 88 -31.98 -8.63 7.10
C GLU A 88 -32.01 -7.17 7.58
N GLN A 89 -30.99 -6.73 8.33
CA GLN A 89 -30.84 -5.32 8.69
C GLN A 89 -30.48 -4.45 7.47
N ILE A 90 -29.53 -4.89 6.63
CA ILE A 90 -29.16 -4.18 5.39
C ILE A 90 -30.39 -4.02 4.48
N ARG A 91 -31.16 -5.10 4.30
CA ARG A 91 -32.32 -5.13 3.39
C ARG A 91 -33.39 -4.09 3.75
N LYS A 92 -33.52 -3.74 5.05
CA LYS A 92 -34.47 -2.72 5.51
C LYS A 92 -34.08 -1.30 5.11
N HIS A 93 -32.78 -1.06 4.88
CA HIS A 93 -32.23 0.26 4.60
C HIS A 93 -31.89 0.45 3.12
N ASN A 94 -31.25 -0.55 2.51
CA ASN A 94 -30.78 -0.48 1.13
C ASN A 94 -30.92 -1.84 0.42
N LEU A 95 -31.93 -1.95 -0.45
CA LEU A 95 -32.21 -3.16 -1.24
C LEU A 95 -31.16 -3.42 -2.34
N GLU A 96 -30.57 -2.37 -2.90
CA GLU A 96 -29.59 -2.49 -3.99
C GLU A 96 -28.28 -3.09 -3.48
N LEU A 97 -27.78 -2.56 -2.36
CA LEU A 97 -26.59 -3.10 -1.70
C LEU A 97 -26.78 -4.56 -1.25
N ALA A 98 -27.99 -4.93 -0.82
CA ALA A 98 -28.28 -6.28 -0.33
C ALA A 98 -28.11 -7.38 -1.38
N ALA A 99 -28.18 -7.07 -2.68
CA ALA A 99 -28.19 -8.07 -3.75
C ALA A 99 -26.95 -9.00 -3.73
N GLU A 100 -25.76 -8.45 -3.53
CA GLU A 100 -24.50 -9.22 -3.49
C GLU A 100 -24.43 -10.12 -2.25
N TYR A 101 -25.03 -9.67 -1.14
CA TYR A 101 -25.05 -10.41 0.13
C TYR A 101 -26.03 -11.57 0.12
N LEU A 102 -27.09 -11.51 -0.69
CA LEU A 102 -28.08 -12.58 -0.83
C LEU A 102 -27.50 -13.83 -1.50
N LEU A 103 -26.60 -13.67 -2.47
CA LEU A 103 -25.90 -14.79 -3.09
C LEU A 103 -25.10 -15.58 -2.04
N MET A 104 -24.35 -14.86 -1.20
CA MET A 104 -23.59 -15.47 -0.11
C MET A 104 -24.51 -16.11 0.92
N ALA A 105 -25.65 -15.48 1.27
CA ALA A 105 -26.65 -16.07 2.17
C ALA A 105 -27.14 -17.43 1.65
N ALA A 106 -27.48 -17.51 0.37
CA ALA A 106 -27.91 -18.76 -0.27
C ALA A 106 -26.83 -19.84 -0.19
N MET A 107 -25.58 -19.48 -0.50
CA MET A 107 -24.44 -20.40 -0.44
C MET A 107 -24.18 -20.90 1.00
N LEU A 108 -24.27 -20.03 2.01
CA LEU A 108 -24.12 -20.42 3.42
C LEU A 108 -25.24 -21.35 3.89
N ILE A 109 -26.48 -21.15 3.42
CA ILE A 109 -27.62 -22.02 3.71
C ILE A 109 -27.42 -23.39 3.05
N GLU A 110 -26.95 -23.42 1.81
CA GLU A 110 -26.63 -24.65 1.08
C GLU A 110 -25.56 -25.47 1.81
N ILE A 111 -24.44 -24.84 2.18
CA ILE A 111 -23.35 -25.49 2.92
C ILE A 111 -23.87 -26.01 4.26
N LYS A 112 -24.60 -25.19 5.01
CA LYS A 112 -25.22 -25.60 6.30
C LYS A 112 -26.13 -26.81 6.12
N SER A 113 -26.98 -26.81 5.09
CA SER A 113 -27.89 -27.92 4.80
C SER A 113 -27.12 -29.21 4.49
N ARG A 114 -26.14 -29.16 3.58
CA ARG A 114 -25.29 -30.31 3.23
C ARG A 114 -24.54 -30.88 4.43
N MET A 115 -24.05 -30.02 5.33
CA MET A 115 -23.33 -30.45 6.54
C MET A 115 -24.23 -31.10 7.59
N LEU A 116 -25.51 -30.71 7.67
CA LEU A 116 -26.45 -31.24 8.66
C LEU A 116 -27.19 -32.49 8.17
N LEU A 117 -27.23 -32.72 6.85
CA LEU A 117 -27.89 -33.88 6.27
C LEU A 117 -27.04 -35.16 6.43
N PRO A 118 -27.65 -36.30 6.75
CA PRO A 118 -26.93 -37.58 6.80
C PRO A 118 -26.45 -37.96 5.39
N LYS A 119 -25.16 -38.29 5.26
CA LYS A 119 -24.55 -38.76 4.01
C LYS A 119 -25.21 -40.06 3.55
N ARG A 120 -25.56 -40.18 2.27
CA ARG A 120 -26.08 -41.43 1.71
C ARG A 120 -24.93 -42.44 1.63
N GLN A 121 -25.23 -43.73 1.83
CA GLN A 121 -24.17 -44.77 1.86
C GLN A 121 -23.35 -44.84 0.56
N ASP A 122 -23.95 -44.46 -0.58
CA ASP A 122 -23.28 -44.41 -1.88
C ASP A 122 -22.29 -43.23 -1.99
N GLU A 123 -22.51 -42.14 -1.26
CA GLU A 123 -21.64 -40.94 -1.21
C GLU A 123 -20.45 -41.11 -0.24
N LEU A 124 -20.34 -42.25 0.44
CA LEU A 124 -19.15 -42.58 1.26
C LEU A 124 -18.02 -43.19 0.41
N ILE A 125 -18.33 -43.65 -0.81
CA ILE A 125 -17.36 -44.29 -1.72
C ILE A 125 -16.63 -43.23 -2.55
N GLU A 126 -17.31 -42.15 -2.93
CA GLU A 126 -16.67 -40.93 -3.43
C GLU A 126 -16.31 -40.05 -2.23
N ASP A 127 -15.03 -39.71 -2.08
CA ASP A 127 -14.58 -38.77 -1.05
C ASP A 127 -15.08 -37.36 -1.40
N VAL A 128 -16.36 -37.11 -1.13
CA VAL A 128 -16.96 -35.78 -1.20
C VAL A 128 -16.32 -34.98 -0.07
N GLY A 129 -15.27 -34.24 -0.42
CA GLY A 129 -14.52 -33.40 0.49
C GLY A 129 -15.41 -32.40 1.26
N ASP A 130 -14.81 -31.70 2.21
CA ASP A 130 -15.55 -30.80 3.08
C ASP A 130 -16.33 -29.73 2.28
N PRO A 131 -17.68 -29.65 2.37
CA PRO A 131 -18.47 -28.69 1.60
C PRO A 131 -18.12 -27.23 1.90
N ARG A 132 -17.46 -26.93 3.02
CA ARG A 132 -17.00 -25.58 3.36
C ARG A 132 -15.62 -25.23 2.79
N ALA A 133 -14.89 -26.19 2.21
CA ALA A 133 -13.49 -26.00 1.79
C ALA A 133 -13.32 -24.86 0.80
N GLU A 134 -14.24 -24.72 -0.17
CA GLU A 134 -14.19 -23.63 -1.14
C GLU A 134 -14.37 -22.26 -0.48
N LEU A 135 -15.31 -22.15 0.46
CA LEU A 135 -15.56 -20.92 1.21
C LEU A 135 -14.34 -20.52 2.04
N VAL A 136 -13.77 -21.48 2.79
CA VAL A 136 -12.57 -21.25 3.60
C VAL A 136 -11.40 -20.77 2.74
N ARG A 137 -11.20 -21.41 1.58
CA ARG A 137 -10.17 -20.99 0.63
C ARG A 137 -10.36 -19.54 0.18
N ARG A 138 -11.58 -19.15 -0.23
CA ARG A 138 -11.89 -17.78 -0.66
C ARG A 138 -11.69 -16.77 0.48
N LEU A 139 -12.04 -17.13 1.72
CA LEU A 139 -11.83 -16.27 2.89
C LEU A 139 -10.34 -16.03 3.17
N LEU A 140 -9.51 -17.07 3.07
CA LEU A 140 -8.05 -16.96 3.25
C LEU A 140 -7.39 -16.14 2.14
N GLU A 141 -7.79 -16.37 0.89
CA GLU A 141 -7.31 -15.58 -0.26
C GLU A 141 -7.66 -14.11 -0.09
N TYR A 142 -8.92 -13.81 0.27
CA TYR A 142 -9.37 -12.45 0.52
C TYR A 142 -8.64 -11.80 1.70
N GLU A 143 -8.45 -12.51 2.82
CA GLU A 143 -7.68 -12.00 3.97
C GLU A 143 -6.25 -11.62 3.58
N GLN A 144 -5.58 -12.48 2.80
CA GLN A 144 -4.23 -12.21 2.33
C GLN A 144 -4.18 -10.97 1.44
N ILE A 145 -5.13 -10.83 0.51
CA ILE A 145 -5.23 -9.66 -0.37
C ILE A 145 -5.53 -8.41 0.44
N LYS A 146 -6.44 -8.47 1.41
CA LYS A 146 -6.78 -7.35 2.30
C LYS A 146 -5.56 -6.88 3.09
N ALA A 147 -4.78 -7.81 3.65
CA ALA A 147 -3.54 -7.49 4.35
C ALA A 147 -2.47 -6.90 3.40
N ALA A 148 -2.39 -7.38 2.15
CA ALA A 148 -1.51 -6.81 1.15
C ALA A 148 -1.93 -5.38 0.75
N ALA A 149 -3.23 -5.14 0.55
CA ALA A 149 -3.79 -3.83 0.22
C ALA A 149 -3.54 -2.82 1.35
N GLN A 150 -3.72 -3.22 2.62
CA GLN A 150 -3.39 -2.39 3.77
C GLN A 150 -1.90 -2.03 3.82
N ARG A 151 -1.01 -3.00 3.62
CA ARG A 151 0.44 -2.75 3.57
C ARG A 151 0.81 -1.82 2.42
N LEU A 152 0.17 -1.97 1.27
CA LEU A 152 0.38 -1.12 0.11
C LEU A 152 -0.10 0.31 0.37
N GLY A 153 -1.28 0.47 0.98
CA GLY A 153 -1.82 1.79 1.34
C GLY A 153 -1.00 2.53 2.41
N ALA A 154 -0.28 1.79 3.25
CA ALA A 154 0.64 2.35 4.25
C ALA A 154 1.98 2.80 3.66
N LEU A 155 2.29 2.46 2.39
CA LEU A 155 3.49 2.98 1.74
C LEU A 155 3.35 4.48 1.50
N PRO A 156 4.45 5.25 1.64
CA PRO A 156 4.42 6.67 1.35
C PRO A 156 4.09 6.85 -0.14
N GLN A 157 3.11 7.69 -0.41
CA GLN A 157 2.65 7.97 -1.77
C GLN A 157 3.30 9.25 -2.28
N HIS A 158 3.90 9.17 -3.47
CA HIS A 158 4.41 10.34 -4.17
C HIS A 158 3.26 11.33 -4.43
N GLU A 159 3.54 12.63 -4.29
CA GLU A 159 2.54 13.72 -4.39
C GLU A 159 1.56 13.86 -3.21
N ARG A 160 1.43 12.83 -2.36
CA ARG A 160 0.62 12.90 -1.12
C ARG A 160 1.50 13.10 0.12
N ASP A 161 2.46 12.21 0.31
CA ASP A 161 3.27 12.14 1.53
C ASP A 161 4.68 12.71 1.30
N PHE A 162 5.19 12.61 0.07
CA PHE A 162 6.49 13.18 -0.29
C PHE A 162 6.54 13.62 -1.75
N GLN A 163 7.33 14.66 -2.01
CA GLN A 163 7.65 15.12 -3.36
C GLN A 163 9.11 14.81 -3.66
N ARG A 164 9.37 14.44 -4.92
CA ARG A 164 10.71 14.20 -5.41
C ARG A 164 11.21 15.53 -5.95
N PRO A 165 12.28 16.12 -5.39
CA PRO A 165 12.81 17.34 -5.93
C PRO A 165 13.29 17.08 -7.36
N SER A 166 12.61 17.69 -8.33
CA SER A 166 13.08 17.77 -9.71
C SER A 166 13.94 19.02 -9.82
N LEU A 167 15.21 18.86 -9.53
CA LEU A 167 16.20 19.86 -9.93
C LEU A 167 16.48 19.60 -11.41
N PRO A 168 16.22 20.56 -12.31
CA PRO A 168 16.78 20.50 -13.65
C PRO A 168 18.30 20.60 -13.44
N VAL A 169 18.97 19.45 -13.37
CA VAL A 169 20.42 19.43 -13.49
C VAL A 169 20.66 19.93 -14.90
N GLU A 170 21.30 21.08 -15.05
CA GLU A 170 21.75 21.60 -16.34
C GLU A 170 22.88 20.69 -16.87
N GLN A 171 22.57 19.42 -17.12
CA GLN A 171 23.41 18.48 -17.87
C GLN A 171 23.25 18.82 -19.35
N GLY A 172 23.70 20.02 -19.71
CA GLY A 172 23.38 20.59 -21.01
C GLY A 172 23.63 22.07 -21.14
N LEU A 173 24.58 22.65 -20.40
CA LEU A 173 25.26 23.81 -20.96
C LEU A 173 25.91 23.33 -22.24
N ALA A 174 25.20 23.48 -23.36
CA ALA A 174 25.78 23.37 -24.68
C ALA A 174 27.09 24.14 -24.63
N PRO A 175 28.23 23.57 -25.05
CA PRO A 175 29.50 24.26 -24.96
C PRO A 175 29.31 25.63 -25.59
N VAL A 176 29.50 26.69 -24.79
CA VAL A 176 29.42 28.06 -25.28
C VAL A 176 30.61 28.20 -26.22
N TRP A 177 30.35 28.04 -27.51
CA TRP A 177 31.38 28.22 -28.52
C TRP A 177 31.80 29.69 -28.47
N PRO A 178 33.12 29.98 -28.40
CA PRO A 178 33.59 31.35 -28.47
C PRO A 178 33.15 31.95 -29.81
N HIS A 179 32.84 33.25 -29.82
CA HIS A 179 32.59 33.95 -31.06
C HIS A 179 33.92 34.04 -31.84
N VAL A 180 34.00 33.36 -32.97
CA VAL A 180 35.19 33.35 -33.84
C VAL A 180 34.97 34.34 -34.97
N ASP A 181 35.83 35.35 -35.07
CA ASP A 181 35.85 36.28 -36.20
C ASP A 181 36.70 35.71 -37.36
N PRO A 182 36.37 36.00 -38.63
CA PRO A 182 37.21 35.63 -39.78
C PRO A 182 38.70 36.02 -39.64
N HIS A 183 39.01 37.09 -38.91
CA HIS A 183 40.37 37.52 -38.65
C HIS A 183 41.14 36.57 -37.70
N ASP A 184 40.45 35.89 -36.78
CA ASP A 184 41.07 34.89 -35.90
C ASP A 184 41.49 33.65 -36.69
N LEU A 185 40.67 33.23 -37.66
CA LEU A 185 41.00 32.19 -38.62
C LEU A 185 42.21 32.59 -39.49
N GLN A 186 42.27 33.84 -39.95
CA GLN A 186 43.42 34.36 -40.70
C GLN A 186 44.70 34.29 -39.86
N ARG A 187 44.67 34.72 -38.60
CA ARG A 187 45.84 34.65 -37.70
C ARG A 187 46.27 33.20 -37.45
N ALA A 188 45.32 32.32 -37.15
CA ALA A 188 45.62 30.90 -36.95
C ALA A 188 46.26 30.26 -38.19
N TRP A 189 45.76 30.60 -39.39
CA TRP A 189 46.34 30.14 -40.65
C TRP A 189 47.76 30.68 -40.88
N MET A 190 47.99 31.96 -40.61
CA MET A 190 49.33 32.55 -40.69
C MET A 190 50.32 31.90 -39.70
N ASP A 191 49.87 31.53 -38.50
CA ASP A 191 50.69 30.81 -37.53
C ASP A 191 51.03 29.39 -37.97
N VAL A 192 50.10 28.71 -38.62
CA VAL A 192 50.36 27.40 -39.24
C VAL A 192 51.37 27.53 -40.37
N LEU A 193 51.21 28.51 -41.27
CA LEU A 193 52.17 28.76 -42.36
C LEU A 193 53.56 29.15 -41.84
N ARG A 194 53.64 29.98 -40.79
CA ARG A 194 54.91 30.33 -40.15
C ARG A 194 55.61 29.10 -39.58
N ARG A 195 54.87 28.24 -38.86
CA ARG A 195 55.40 26.97 -38.33
C ARG A 195 55.86 26.05 -39.46
N ALA A 196 55.07 25.90 -40.53
CA ALA A 196 55.44 25.07 -41.67
C ALA A 196 56.70 25.57 -42.39
N LYS A 197 56.92 26.89 -42.45
CA LYS A 197 58.14 27.48 -43.03
C LYS A 197 59.37 27.20 -42.18
N LEU A 198 59.23 27.16 -40.84
CA LEU A 198 60.32 26.82 -39.92
C LEU A 198 60.73 25.33 -40.00
N THR A 199 59.86 24.45 -40.47
CA THR A 199 60.16 23.03 -40.71
C THR A 199 60.80 22.74 -42.07
N GLN A 200 61.06 23.77 -42.90
CA GLN A 200 61.79 23.58 -44.15
C GLN A 200 63.26 23.27 -43.85
N HIS A 201 63.63 21.99 -44.02
CA HIS A 201 65.00 21.55 -43.91
C HIS A 201 65.79 22.12 -45.09
N HIS A 202 66.67 23.09 -44.83
CA HIS A 202 67.60 23.61 -45.82
C HIS A 202 68.62 22.51 -46.16
N ARG A 203 68.41 21.80 -47.28
CA ARG A 203 69.42 20.86 -47.80
C ARG A 203 70.54 21.69 -48.45
N ILE A 204 71.63 21.86 -47.72
CA ILE A 204 72.90 22.36 -48.28
C ILE A 204 73.44 21.23 -49.18
N GLY A 205 73.27 21.37 -50.48
CA GLY A 205 73.99 20.54 -51.45
C GLY A 205 75.46 20.95 -51.43
N ARG A 206 76.36 20.00 -51.18
CA ARG A 206 77.79 20.23 -51.39
C ARG A 206 78.03 20.20 -52.90
N GLU A 207 78.46 21.31 -53.49
CA GLU A 207 78.98 21.29 -54.85
C GLU A 207 80.29 20.49 -54.85
N GLU A 208 80.31 19.39 -55.60
CA GLU A 208 81.54 18.64 -55.88
C GLU A 208 82.34 19.42 -56.93
N LEU A 209 83.14 20.37 -56.48
CA LEU A 209 84.15 21.00 -57.34
C LEU A 209 85.16 19.93 -57.78
N SER A 210 85.30 19.73 -59.08
CA SER A 210 86.30 18.81 -59.62
C SER A 210 87.70 19.35 -59.28
N VAL A 211 88.56 18.49 -58.74
CA VAL A 211 89.95 18.85 -58.36
C VAL A 211 90.70 19.51 -59.53
N ARG A 212 90.36 19.14 -60.77
CA ARG A 212 90.92 19.75 -61.99
C ARG A 212 90.58 21.24 -62.12
N GLU A 213 89.34 21.62 -61.84
CA GLU A 213 88.88 23.02 -61.91
C GLU A 213 89.49 23.88 -60.82
N HIS A 214 89.68 23.31 -59.63
CA HIS A 214 90.34 24.03 -58.53
C HIS A 214 91.85 24.22 -58.79
N MET A 215 92.53 23.19 -59.30
CA MET A 215 93.96 23.27 -59.64
C MET A 215 94.22 24.21 -60.82
N SER A 216 93.32 24.28 -61.81
CA SER A 216 93.44 25.24 -62.92
C SER A 216 93.18 26.69 -62.50
N ALA A 217 92.33 26.92 -61.49
CA ALA A 217 92.12 28.25 -60.91
C ALA A 217 93.36 28.77 -60.16
N ILE A 218 94.07 27.89 -59.45
CA ILE A 218 95.26 28.26 -58.66
C ILE A 218 96.48 28.55 -59.57
N LEU A 219 96.63 27.86 -60.69
CA LEU A 219 97.77 28.05 -61.61
C LEU A 219 97.66 29.30 -62.52
N ARG A 220 96.55 30.05 -62.46
CA ARG A 220 96.33 31.27 -63.28
C ARG A 220 96.58 32.58 -62.51
N THR A 221 96.77 32.51 -61.19
CA THR A 221 97.24 33.61 -60.35
C THR A 221 98.74 33.48 -60.09
#